data_AF-A0A1V5US51-F1
#
_entry.id   AF-A0A1V5US51-F1
#
_cell.length_a   1.000
_cell.length_b   1.000
_cell.length_c   1.000
_cell.angle_alpha   90.00
_cell.angle_beta   90.00
_cell.angle_gamma   90.00
#
_symmetry.space_group_name_H-M   'P 1'
#
loop_
_entity.id
_entity.type
_entity.pdbx_description
1 polymer ?
#
loop_
_entity_poly.entity_id
_entity_poly.type
_entity_poly.pdbx_seq_one_letter_code
_entity_poly.pdbx_strand_id
1 'polypeptide(L)'
;MNGNGLKEIKEADKRTALNREFPGESCGNTECETLCAEALHIAKAMRLDPKIMIEDSIRQSIAPKTQCVSASAEFTPSFFTAPCRFGFVRSNDHLALSESSKDSSNVFRAKSGSCEKCQSCDGITVPADKMQDEDYMQSLGFWKQKDGVFRPHPNCHCQWKKETINYNSFDWEKKSAEKLAEYTVENLPVKPDGIPFVLQQKLASKVGLDAAEFHKWAQKIQFIKKDGKYAITVSVPNIWICADLLRGGSWYWDIPIVNWGGTIGQAASYIGTWGMHEIKCRTVAELKAAFNDNRKAVWGFVLYAHGNKTGTISSPTRDTMSQNELMSLVDAQEFKLGKLYLMQCESGAEVEKKRVLISYDKIMAQIKNKWETGKISDAAYRKLLSFSRMEILKLVFPEVEKACKEDCAQYPNRIFVRCEIVYPEIVTVYKESWDKDWGNRVVGGKPNISYKGLNIMGIDFRLP
;
A
#
# COMPACT_ATOMS: atom_id res chain seq x y z
N MET A 1 -48.37 -8.58 8.33
CA MET A 1 -47.41 -8.89 7.24
C MET A 1 -46.10 -9.30 7.87
N ASN A 2 -45.61 -10.52 7.60
CA ASN A 2 -44.37 -11.04 8.19
C ASN A 2 -43.15 -10.26 7.68
N GLY A 3 -42.31 -9.78 8.60
CA GLY A 3 -41.12 -8.96 8.29
C GLY A 3 -40.08 -9.61 7.36
N ASN A 4 -40.18 -10.92 7.10
CA ASN A 4 -39.32 -11.63 6.15
C ASN A 4 -39.68 -11.34 4.68
N GLY A 5 -40.97 -11.26 4.34
CA GLY A 5 -41.38 -11.00 2.95
C GLY A 5 -41.01 -9.60 2.46
N LEU A 6 -40.96 -8.63 3.37
CA LEU A 6 -40.57 -7.24 3.07
C LEU A 6 -39.06 -7.08 2.83
N LYS A 7 -38.23 -7.98 3.39
CA LYS A 7 -36.78 -8.03 3.12
C LYS A 7 -36.49 -8.67 1.77
N GLU A 8 -37.17 -9.76 1.44
CA GLU A 8 -37.03 -10.46 0.15
C GLU A 8 -37.41 -9.56 -1.03
N ILE A 9 -38.50 -8.78 -0.90
CA ILE A 9 -38.91 -7.81 -1.91
C ILE A 9 -37.83 -6.73 -2.11
N LYS A 10 -37.26 -6.19 -1.02
CA LYS A 10 -36.21 -5.16 -1.10
C LYS A 10 -34.93 -5.69 -1.75
N GLU A 11 -34.56 -6.94 -1.49
CA GLU A 11 -33.38 -7.56 -2.12
C GLU A 11 -33.61 -7.83 -3.61
N ALA A 12 -34.81 -8.27 -3.99
CA ALA A 12 -35.19 -8.46 -5.38
C ALA A 12 -35.19 -7.13 -6.16
N ASP A 13 -35.68 -6.04 -5.56
CA ASP A 13 -35.65 -4.70 -6.16
C ASP A 13 -34.22 -4.21 -6.39
N LYS A 14 -33.32 -4.40 -5.41
CA LYS A 14 -31.89 -4.04 -5.53
C LYS A 14 -31.22 -4.80 -6.67
N ARG A 15 -31.45 -6.12 -6.79
CA ARG A 15 -30.89 -6.93 -7.89
C ARG A 15 -31.45 -6.55 -9.25
N THR A 16 -32.75 -6.25 -9.32
CA THR A 16 -33.38 -5.75 -10.54
C THR A 16 -32.77 -4.43 -10.98
N ALA A 17 -32.53 -3.51 -10.05
CA ALA A 17 -31.84 -2.26 -10.33
C ALA A 17 -30.40 -2.46 -10.83
N LEU A 18 -29.67 -3.45 -10.28
CA LEU A 18 -28.34 -3.84 -10.74
C LEU A 18 -28.34 -4.34 -12.18
N ASN A 19 -29.28 -5.24 -12.52
CA ASN A 19 -29.42 -5.78 -13.87
C ASN A 19 -29.82 -4.72 -14.90
N ARG A 20 -30.62 -3.74 -14.50
CA ARG A 20 -31.04 -2.65 -15.39
C ARG A 20 -29.90 -1.70 -15.74
N GLU A 21 -29.04 -1.36 -14.78
CA GLU A 21 -28.01 -0.34 -14.99
C GLU A 21 -26.65 -0.90 -15.42
N PHE A 22 -26.35 -2.13 -15.03
CA PHE A 22 -25.19 -2.86 -15.50
C PHE A 22 -25.69 -4.16 -16.15
N PRO A 23 -26.19 -4.08 -17.40
CA PRO A 23 -26.59 -5.26 -18.14
C PRO A 23 -25.36 -6.12 -18.49
N GLY A 24 -25.53 -7.44 -18.47
CA GLY A 24 -24.46 -8.40 -18.77
C GLY A 24 -24.51 -9.64 -17.88
N GLU A 25 -23.63 -10.60 -18.14
CA GLU A 25 -23.59 -11.85 -17.37
C GLU A 25 -23.06 -11.63 -15.95
N SER A 26 -23.70 -12.28 -14.97
CA SER A 26 -23.18 -12.32 -13.60
C SER A 26 -22.13 -13.40 -13.46
N CYS A 27 -21.30 -13.33 -12.42
CA CYS A 27 -20.27 -14.33 -12.16
C CYS A 27 -20.82 -15.65 -11.56
N GLY A 28 -22.14 -15.81 -11.44
CA GLY A 28 -22.79 -16.97 -10.83
C GLY A 28 -22.67 -17.06 -9.29
N ASN A 29 -21.93 -16.14 -8.65
CA ASN A 29 -21.81 -16.09 -7.19
C ASN A 29 -22.90 -15.18 -6.57
N THR A 30 -23.78 -15.78 -5.77
CA THR A 30 -24.92 -15.10 -5.14
C THR A 30 -24.53 -14.09 -4.05
N GLU A 31 -23.42 -14.32 -3.34
CA GLU A 31 -22.84 -13.36 -2.39
C GLU A 31 -22.30 -12.13 -3.13
N CYS A 32 -21.62 -12.35 -4.26
CA CYS A 32 -21.11 -11.29 -5.12
C CYS A 32 -22.24 -10.45 -5.71
N GLU A 33 -23.30 -11.07 -6.23
CA GLU A 33 -24.47 -10.33 -6.73
C GLU A 33 -25.13 -9.47 -5.66
N THR A 34 -25.29 -10.02 -4.45
CA THR A 34 -25.90 -9.29 -3.34
C THR A 34 -25.05 -8.07 -2.97
N LEU A 35 -23.73 -8.26 -2.87
CA LEU A 35 -22.80 -7.18 -2.60
C LEU A 35 -22.79 -6.11 -3.70
N CYS A 36 -22.81 -6.50 -4.98
CA CYS A 36 -22.86 -5.56 -6.10
C CYS A 36 -24.16 -4.76 -6.10
N ALA A 37 -25.29 -5.40 -5.81
CA ALA A 37 -26.59 -4.75 -5.73
C ALA A 37 -26.66 -3.77 -4.54
N GLU A 38 -26.06 -4.13 -3.41
CA GLU A 38 -25.90 -3.26 -2.25
C GLU A 38 -24.98 -2.08 -2.56
N ALA A 39 -23.81 -2.33 -3.16
CA ALA A 39 -22.86 -1.31 -3.56
C ALA A 39 -23.45 -0.33 -4.59
N LEU A 40 -24.25 -0.80 -5.55
CA LEU A 40 -25.00 0.05 -6.48
C LEU A 40 -26.00 0.94 -5.74
N HIS A 41 -26.81 0.34 -4.86
CA HIS A 41 -27.80 1.08 -4.10
C HIS A 41 -27.13 2.17 -3.24
N ILE A 42 -26.01 1.83 -2.59
CA ILE A 42 -25.18 2.75 -1.82
C ILE A 42 -24.61 3.84 -2.73
N ALA A 43 -24.02 3.49 -3.87
CA ALA A 43 -23.41 4.44 -4.78
C ALA A 43 -24.41 5.47 -5.32
N LYS A 44 -25.61 5.02 -5.70
CA LYS A 44 -26.72 5.90 -6.10
C LYS A 44 -27.17 6.81 -4.98
N ALA A 45 -27.37 6.27 -3.79
CA ALA A 45 -27.74 7.05 -2.62
C ALA A 45 -26.67 8.11 -2.29
N MET A 46 -25.40 7.81 -2.58
CA MET A 46 -24.26 8.69 -2.37
C MET A 46 -23.89 9.56 -3.59
N ARG A 47 -24.55 9.43 -4.76
CA ARG A 47 -24.14 10.08 -6.02
C ARG A 47 -22.66 9.84 -6.39
N LEU A 48 -22.11 8.71 -6.00
CA LEU A 48 -20.79 8.26 -6.42
C LEU A 48 -20.89 7.55 -7.77
N ASP A 49 -19.76 7.40 -8.46
CA ASP A 49 -19.68 6.53 -9.62
C ASP A 49 -19.99 5.08 -9.18
N PRO A 50 -21.15 4.52 -9.59
CA PRO A 50 -21.54 3.20 -9.12
C PRO A 50 -20.61 2.10 -9.62
N LYS A 51 -20.00 2.29 -10.78
CA LYS A 51 -19.06 1.31 -11.32
C LYS A 51 -17.83 1.19 -10.44
N ILE A 52 -17.23 2.32 -10.07
CA ILE A 52 -16.04 2.35 -9.19
C ILE A 52 -16.36 1.71 -7.82
N MET A 53 -17.50 2.07 -7.23
CA MET A 53 -17.91 1.55 -5.92
C MET A 53 -18.13 0.03 -5.93
N ILE A 54 -18.73 -0.49 -7.01
CA ILE A 54 -18.98 -1.93 -7.16
C ILE A 54 -17.66 -2.67 -7.40
N GLU A 55 -16.81 -2.17 -8.30
CA GLU A 55 -15.50 -2.77 -8.58
C GLU A 55 -14.63 -2.84 -7.32
N ASP A 56 -14.63 -1.77 -6.50
CA ASP A 56 -13.95 -1.76 -5.22
C ASP A 56 -14.56 -2.75 -4.23
N SER A 57 -15.89 -2.85 -4.15
CA SER A 57 -16.55 -3.82 -3.27
C SER A 57 -16.19 -5.26 -3.63
N ILE A 58 -16.15 -5.58 -4.93
CA ILE A 58 -15.73 -6.89 -5.43
C ILE A 58 -14.27 -7.17 -5.03
N ARG A 59 -13.35 -6.23 -5.28
CA ARG A 59 -11.92 -6.36 -4.93
C ARG A 59 -11.71 -6.63 -3.45
N GLN A 60 -12.59 -6.14 -2.59
CA GLN A 60 -12.41 -6.18 -1.14
C GLN A 60 -13.05 -7.40 -0.48
N SER A 61 -14.27 -7.74 -0.88
CA SER A 61 -15.09 -8.71 -0.14
C SER A 61 -15.21 -10.05 -0.86
N ILE A 62 -15.10 -10.06 -2.19
CA ILE A 62 -15.32 -11.24 -3.02
C ILE A 62 -14.00 -11.78 -3.55
N ALA A 63 -13.19 -10.93 -4.20
CA ALA A 63 -11.92 -11.33 -4.81
C ALA A 63 -10.99 -12.13 -3.87
N PRO A 64 -10.83 -11.78 -2.58
CA PRO A 64 -9.99 -12.55 -1.66
C PRO A 64 -10.57 -13.92 -1.29
N LYS A 65 -11.90 -14.08 -1.34
CA LYS A 65 -12.60 -15.33 -1.00
C LYS A 65 -12.71 -16.30 -2.17
N THR A 66 -12.83 -15.76 -3.39
CA THR A 66 -13.16 -16.53 -4.60
C THR A 66 -12.07 -16.49 -5.67
N GLN A 67 -10.90 -15.93 -5.34
CA GLN A 67 -9.75 -15.79 -6.24
C GLN A 67 -10.10 -15.07 -7.55
N CYS A 68 -10.98 -14.07 -7.44
CA CYS A 68 -11.45 -13.29 -8.58
C CYS A 68 -10.48 -12.12 -8.85
N VAL A 69 -10.12 -11.87 -10.11
CA VAL A 69 -9.17 -10.83 -10.52
C VAL A 69 -9.77 -9.94 -11.62
N SER A 70 -9.33 -8.68 -11.71
CA SER A 70 -9.76 -7.77 -12.76
C SER A 70 -9.21 -8.21 -14.11
N ALA A 71 -10.05 -8.29 -15.13
CA ALA A 71 -9.69 -8.51 -16.52
C ALA A 71 -8.85 -7.32 -17.05
N SER A 72 -7.78 -7.64 -17.78
CA SER A 72 -6.79 -6.80 -18.43
C SER A 72 -6.69 -7.29 -19.88
N ALA A 73 -6.15 -6.46 -20.77
CA ALA A 73 -6.05 -6.75 -22.20
C ALA A 73 -5.14 -7.95 -22.54
N GLU A 74 -4.45 -8.54 -21.56
CA GLU A 74 -3.46 -9.61 -21.74
C GLU A 74 -3.99 -10.99 -21.33
N PHE A 75 -5.28 -11.14 -20.97
CA PHE A 75 -5.83 -12.44 -20.58
C PHE A 75 -6.11 -13.34 -21.77
N THR A 76 -5.54 -14.54 -21.74
CA THR A 76 -5.89 -15.65 -22.62
C THR A 76 -7.19 -16.32 -22.13
N PRO A 77 -8.27 -16.36 -22.94
CA PRO A 77 -9.59 -16.87 -22.52
C PRO A 77 -9.61 -18.33 -22.02
N SER A 78 -8.57 -19.12 -22.31
CA SER A 78 -8.45 -20.51 -21.87
C SER A 78 -8.18 -20.69 -20.36
N PHE A 79 -7.63 -19.67 -19.69
CA PHE A 79 -7.17 -19.78 -18.29
C PHE A 79 -8.13 -19.19 -17.28
N PHE A 80 -9.21 -18.57 -17.74
CA PHE A 80 -10.12 -17.79 -16.92
C PHE A 80 -11.57 -18.03 -17.34
N THR A 81 -12.51 -17.86 -16.42
CA THR A 81 -13.93 -17.79 -16.75
C THR A 81 -14.21 -16.58 -17.64
N ALA A 82 -15.36 -16.58 -18.31
CA ALA A 82 -15.85 -15.35 -18.93
C ALA A 82 -15.89 -14.22 -17.89
N PRO A 83 -15.50 -12.99 -18.27
CA PRO A 83 -15.54 -11.85 -17.37
C PRO A 83 -16.98 -11.57 -16.98
N CYS A 84 -17.21 -11.31 -15.70
CA CYS A 84 -18.48 -10.80 -15.25
C CYS A 84 -18.72 -9.38 -15.83
N ARG A 85 -19.95 -8.88 -15.72
CA ARG A 85 -20.32 -7.53 -16.17
C ARG A 85 -19.46 -6.37 -15.62
N PHE A 86 -18.69 -6.58 -14.55
CA PHE A 86 -17.75 -5.61 -13.99
C PHE A 86 -16.30 -5.88 -14.36
N GLY A 87 -16.08 -6.76 -15.35
CA GLY A 87 -14.76 -7.07 -15.87
C GLY A 87 -13.90 -7.88 -14.91
N PHE A 88 -14.47 -8.68 -14.01
CA PHE A 88 -13.69 -9.61 -13.18
C PHE A 88 -13.79 -11.03 -13.70
N VAL A 89 -12.69 -11.75 -13.69
CA VAL A 89 -12.57 -13.14 -14.09
C VAL A 89 -12.13 -14.00 -12.90
N ARG A 90 -12.49 -15.28 -12.92
CA ARG A 90 -11.95 -16.26 -11.98
C ARG A 90 -10.96 -17.15 -12.74
N SER A 91 -9.84 -17.50 -12.11
CA SER A 91 -8.92 -18.47 -12.71
C SER A 91 -9.62 -19.82 -12.86
N ASN A 92 -9.49 -20.44 -14.04
CA ASN A 92 -9.74 -21.87 -14.17
C ASN A 92 -8.60 -22.55 -13.43
N ASP A 93 -8.89 -23.14 -12.26
CA ASP A 93 -7.97 -23.68 -11.25
C ASP A 93 -6.96 -24.75 -11.75
N HIS A 94 -6.84 -24.97 -13.06
CA HIS A 94 -5.95 -25.97 -13.64
C HIS A 94 -4.70 -25.46 -14.36
N LEU A 95 -4.56 -24.16 -14.69
CA LEU A 95 -3.55 -23.81 -15.72
C LEU A 95 -2.80 -22.46 -15.58
N ALA A 96 -3.08 -21.57 -14.62
CA ALA A 96 -2.61 -20.17 -14.68
C ALA A 96 -1.42 -19.77 -13.78
N LEU A 97 -0.45 -20.66 -13.53
CA LEU A 97 0.85 -20.28 -12.94
C LEU A 97 1.94 -20.88 -13.83
N SER A 98 2.46 -20.09 -14.77
CA SER A 98 3.63 -20.50 -15.56
C SER A 98 4.81 -20.74 -14.62
N GLU A 99 5.38 -21.92 -14.71
CA GLU A 99 6.50 -22.42 -13.90
C GLU A 99 7.71 -21.50 -14.02
N SER A 100 7.83 -20.52 -13.12
CA SER A 100 9.12 -19.85 -12.92
C SER A 100 9.99 -20.76 -12.05
N SER A 101 11.23 -21.00 -12.45
CA SER A 101 12.20 -21.77 -11.66
C SER A 101 12.49 -21.15 -10.28
N LYS A 102 12.03 -19.92 -10.03
CA LYS A 102 12.15 -19.23 -8.73
C LYS A 102 11.08 -19.68 -7.72
N ASP A 103 10.01 -20.35 -8.18
CA ASP A 103 8.88 -20.76 -7.33
C ASP A 103 8.99 -22.21 -6.84
N SER A 104 10.11 -22.87 -7.19
CA SER A 104 10.41 -24.22 -6.79
C SER A 104 11.78 -24.31 -6.14
N SER A 105 11.93 -25.30 -5.27
CA SER A 105 13.24 -25.65 -4.71
C SER A 105 13.47 -27.14 -4.74
N ASN A 106 14.73 -27.50 -4.91
CA ASN A 106 15.16 -28.87 -4.97
C ASN A 106 15.71 -29.27 -3.61
N VAL A 107 15.16 -30.32 -3.03
CA VAL A 107 15.63 -30.92 -1.79
C VAL A 107 16.49 -32.11 -2.14
N PHE A 108 17.66 -32.19 -1.52
CA PHE A 108 18.55 -33.33 -1.63
C PHE A 108 18.33 -34.27 -0.45
N ARG A 109 17.92 -35.50 -0.74
CA ARG A 109 17.70 -36.55 0.27
C ARG A 109 18.74 -37.66 0.14
N ALA A 110 19.45 -37.92 1.23
CA ALA A 110 20.39 -39.02 1.34
C ALA A 110 19.62 -40.35 1.52
N LYS A 111 19.96 -41.40 0.76
CA LYS A 111 19.37 -42.73 0.99
C LYS A 111 19.98 -43.42 2.21
N SER A 112 19.28 -44.43 2.75
CA SER A 112 19.81 -45.30 3.82
C SER A 112 21.16 -45.90 3.42
N GLY A 113 22.17 -45.78 4.31
CA GLY A 113 23.54 -46.24 4.04
C GLY A 113 24.48 -45.19 3.42
N SER A 114 24.07 -43.92 3.37
CA SER A 114 24.93 -42.82 2.92
C SER A 114 26.09 -42.54 3.89
N CYS A 115 27.24 -42.11 3.37
CA CYS A 115 28.39 -41.71 4.20
C CYS A 115 28.10 -40.45 5.04
N GLU A 116 28.86 -40.20 6.09
CA GLU A 116 28.65 -39.08 7.03
C GLU A 116 28.56 -37.70 6.35
N LYS A 117 29.44 -37.43 5.36
CA LYS A 117 29.39 -36.17 4.57
C LYS A 117 28.13 -36.05 3.72
N CYS A 118 27.63 -37.18 3.23
CA CYS A 118 26.41 -37.25 2.46
C CYS A 118 25.18 -37.19 3.43
N GLN A 119 25.29 -37.60 4.70
CA GLN A 119 24.25 -37.36 5.71
C GLN A 119 24.17 -35.89 6.18
N SER A 120 25.31 -35.18 6.26
CA SER A 120 25.32 -33.76 6.65
C SER A 120 24.66 -32.82 5.64
N CYS A 121 24.46 -33.28 4.40
CA CYS A 121 23.78 -32.53 3.34
C CYS A 121 22.32 -32.99 3.12
N ASP A 122 21.80 -33.91 3.96
CA ASP A 122 20.40 -34.34 3.88
C ASP A 122 19.44 -33.20 4.24
N GLY A 123 18.43 -32.99 3.38
CA GLY A 123 17.42 -31.96 3.57
C GLY A 123 17.84 -30.55 3.15
N ILE A 124 19.06 -30.36 2.63
CA ILE A 124 19.46 -29.07 2.04
C ILE A 124 18.53 -28.75 0.86
N THR A 125 18.05 -27.50 0.85
CA THR A 125 17.12 -26.98 -0.15
C THR A 125 17.83 -25.96 -1.02
N VAL A 126 17.73 -26.12 -2.35
CA VAL A 126 18.37 -25.24 -3.34
C VAL A 126 17.29 -24.63 -4.23
N PRO A 127 17.16 -23.29 -4.32
CA PRO A 127 16.28 -22.65 -5.30
C PRO A 127 16.55 -23.15 -6.71
N ALA A 128 15.52 -23.45 -7.52
CA ALA A 128 15.77 -24.12 -8.79
C ALA A 128 16.51 -23.24 -9.81
N ASP A 129 16.43 -21.92 -9.69
CA ASP A 129 17.24 -20.95 -10.45
C ASP A 129 18.72 -20.93 -10.04
N LYS A 130 19.06 -21.39 -8.84
CA LYS A 130 20.43 -21.50 -8.32
C LYS A 130 21.10 -22.85 -8.57
N MET A 131 20.39 -23.81 -9.17
CA MET A 131 20.92 -25.15 -9.46
C MET A 131 22.10 -25.17 -10.45
N GLN A 132 22.30 -24.11 -11.22
CA GLN A 132 23.40 -23.99 -12.19
C GLN A 132 24.52 -23.05 -11.69
N ASP A 133 24.35 -22.43 -10.53
CA ASP A 133 25.30 -21.50 -9.92
C ASP A 133 26.36 -22.31 -9.14
N GLU A 134 27.52 -22.51 -9.75
CA GLU A 134 28.58 -23.36 -9.20
C GLU A 134 29.10 -22.84 -7.84
N ASP A 135 29.27 -21.53 -7.70
CA ASP A 135 29.76 -20.91 -6.46
C ASP A 135 28.74 -21.09 -5.33
N TYR A 136 27.46 -20.86 -5.62
CA TYR A 136 26.39 -21.08 -4.66
C TYR A 136 26.30 -22.55 -4.23
N MET A 137 26.33 -23.47 -5.19
CA MET A 137 26.26 -24.91 -4.90
C MET A 137 27.47 -25.39 -4.09
N GLN A 138 28.68 -24.90 -4.39
CA GLN A 138 29.89 -25.20 -3.61
C GLN A 138 29.81 -24.68 -2.19
N SER A 139 29.23 -23.49 -1.97
CA SER A 139 29.01 -22.95 -0.63
C SER A 139 28.10 -23.84 0.24
N LEU A 140 27.19 -24.58 -0.40
CA LEU A 140 26.31 -25.57 0.25
C LEU A 140 26.94 -26.97 0.35
N GLY A 141 28.22 -27.09 -0.04
CA GLY A 141 28.98 -28.34 -0.01
C GLY A 141 28.82 -29.21 -1.26
N PHE A 142 28.15 -28.75 -2.32
CA PHE A 142 27.94 -29.53 -3.55
C PHE A 142 28.98 -29.21 -4.63
N TRP A 143 29.50 -30.25 -5.27
CA TRP A 143 30.54 -30.18 -6.30
C TRP A 143 30.01 -30.74 -7.61
N LYS A 144 30.17 -29.98 -8.69
CA LYS A 144 29.81 -30.42 -10.04
C LYS A 144 30.76 -31.54 -10.47
N GLN A 145 30.20 -32.68 -10.81
CA GLN A 145 30.95 -33.85 -11.29
C GLN A 145 31.20 -33.76 -12.80
N LYS A 146 32.04 -34.67 -13.33
CA LYS A 146 32.31 -34.78 -14.78
C LYS A 146 31.05 -35.06 -15.61
N ASP A 147 30.02 -35.64 -15.01
CA ASP A 147 28.70 -35.90 -15.62
C ASP A 147 27.77 -34.67 -15.61
N GLY A 148 28.23 -33.52 -15.07
CA GLY A 148 27.46 -32.29 -14.95
C GLY A 148 26.53 -32.24 -13.74
N VAL A 149 26.47 -33.29 -12.91
CA VAL A 149 25.58 -33.38 -11.73
C VAL A 149 26.29 -32.88 -10.47
N PHE A 150 25.60 -32.09 -9.64
CA PHE A 150 26.10 -31.64 -8.34
C PHE A 150 25.97 -32.72 -7.26
N ARG A 151 27.06 -32.99 -6.51
CA ARG A 151 27.10 -33.98 -5.42
C ARG A 151 27.92 -33.49 -4.21
N PRO A 152 27.59 -33.84 -2.95
CA PRO A 152 28.24 -33.28 -1.74
C PRO A 152 29.75 -33.48 -1.55
N HIS A 153 30.40 -34.31 -2.36
CA HIS A 153 31.86 -34.32 -2.50
C HIS A 153 32.27 -35.09 -3.77
N PRO A 154 33.45 -34.81 -4.33
CA PRO A 154 33.90 -35.33 -5.64
C PRO A 154 34.04 -36.85 -5.80
N ASN A 155 33.96 -37.62 -4.71
CA ASN A 155 34.12 -39.08 -4.72
C ASN A 155 32.91 -39.83 -4.10
N CYS A 156 31.74 -39.18 -3.90
CA CYS A 156 30.57 -39.84 -3.28
C CYS A 156 29.83 -40.73 -4.32
N HIS A 157 29.77 -42.04 -4.06
CA HIS A 157 28.91 -42.99 -4.80
C HIS A 157 27.52 -43.18 -4.15
N CYS A 158 27.21 -42.45 -3.08
CA CYS A 158 25.90 -42.55 -2.43
C CYS A 158 24.79 -42.16 -3.40
N GLN A 159 23.66 -42.87 -3.31
CA GLN A 159 22.48 -42.55 -4.09
C GLN A 159 21.70 -41.42 -3.41
N TRP A 160 21.27 -40.46 -4.21
CA TRP A 160 20.52 -39.29 -3.78
C TRP A 160 19.19 -39.22 -4.48
N LYS A 161 18.17 -38.76 -3.76
CA LYS A 161 16.90 -38.40 -4.36
C LYS A 161 16.79 -36.88 -4.37
N LYS A 162 16.60 -36.32 -5.57
CA LYS A 162 16.23 -34.92 -5.76
C LYS A 162 14.70 -34.85 -5.73
N GLU A 163 14.15 -34.08 -4.82
CA GLU A 163 12.71 -33.82 -4.74
C GLU A 163 12.46 -32.34 -5.02
N THR A 164 11.60 -32.04 -5.99
CA THR A 164 11.23 -30.65 -6.29
C THR A 164 9.98 -30.29 -5.50
N ILE A 165 10.08 -29.25 -4.68
CA ILE A 165 8.94 -28.64 -4.00
C ILE A 165 8.42 -27.53 -4.89
N ASN A 166 7.15 -27.58 -5.24
CA ASN A 166 6.45 -26.47 -5.88
C ASN A 166 5.72 -25.66 -4.80
N TYR A 167 6.21 -24.46 -4.46
CA TYR A 167 5.58 -23.65 -3.42
C TYR A 167 4.22 -23.07 -3.86
N ASN A 168 3.88 -23.13 -5.15
CA ASN A 168 2.58 -22.72 -5.66
C ASN A 168 1.42 -23.59 -5.15
N SER A 169 1.66 -24.84 -4.75
CA SER A 169 0.60 -25.70 -4.22
C SER A 169 0.23 -25.39 -2.76
N PHE A 170 0.96 -24.47 -2.12
CA PHE A 170 0.72 -24.07 -0.74
C PHE A 170 0.08 -22.68 -0.69
N ASP A 171 -0.79 -22.46 0.30
CA ASP A 171 -1.43 -21.17 0.56
C ASP A 171 -1.44 -20.84 2.06
N TRP A 172 -1.63 -19.57 2.38
CA TRP A 172 -1.68 -19.05 3.73
C TRP A 172 -3.07 -19.16 4.33
N GLU A 173 -3.18 -19.73 5.52
CA GLU A 173 -4.42 -19.77 6.28
C GLU A 173 -4.37 -18.76 7.42
N LYS A 174 -5.40 -17.93 7.57
CA LYS A 174 -5.53 -17.02 8.71
C LYS A 174 -5.90 -17.85 9.95
N LYS A 175 -5.05 -17.83 10.98
CA LYS A 175 -5.28 -18.56 12.24
C LYS A 175 -5.86 -17.66 13.33
N SER A 176 -5.49 -16.38 13.34
CA SER A 176 -6.03 -15.40 14.31
C SER A 176 -6.27 -14.03 13.66
N ALA A 177 -7.14 -13.23 14.29
CA ALA A 177 -7.52 -11.89 13.86
C ALA A 177 -7.22 -10.82 14.93
N GLU A 178 -6.19 -11.05 15.74
CA GLU A 178 -5.75 -10.09 16.78
C GLU A 178 -5.13 -8.83 16.15
N LYS A 179 -4.52 -7.96 16.98
CA LYS A 179 -3.82 -6.75 16.52
C LYS A 179 -2.76 -7.04 15.45
N LEU A 180 -2.06 -8.16 15.62
CA LEU A 180 -1.30 -8.79 14.57
C LEU A 180 -2.03 -10.08 14.19
N ALA A 181 -2.52 -10.17 12.96
CA ALA A 181 -3.16 -11.38 12.48
C ALA A 181 -2.09 -12.44 12.19
N GLU A 182 -2.34 -13.66 12.61
CA GLU A 182 -1.44 -14.78 12.34
C GLU A 182 -1.88 -15.54 11.09
N TYR A 183 -0.92 -15.78 10.20
CA TYR A 183 -1.09 -16.60 9.00
C TYR A 183 -0.11 -17.76 9.02
N THR A 184 -0.57 -18.94 8.60
CA THR A 184 0.26 -20.15 8.57
C THR A 184 0.17 -20.84 7.22
N VAL A 185 1.32 -21.27 6.70
CA VAL A 185 1.43 -22.29 5.64
C VAL A 185 1.81 -23.60 6.32
N GLU A 186 1.05 -24.66 6.09
CA GLU A 186 1.29 -25.98 6.70
C GLU A 186 1.79 -27.01 5.68
N ASN A 187 2.18 -28.18 6.19
CA ASN A 187 2.52 -29.36 5.40
C ASN A 187 3.74 -29.24 4.47
N LEU A 188 4.67 -28.33 4.75
CA LEU A 188 5.90 -28.22 3.99
C LEU A 188 6.80 -29.43 4.24
N PRO A 189 7.36 -30.06 3.21
CA PRO A 189 8.16 -31.28 3.36
C PRO A 189 9.54 -31.03 3.99
N VAL A 190 10.02 -29.78 3.98
CA VAL A 190 11.29 -29.33 4.58
C VAL A 190 11.15 -27.93 5.14
N LYS A 191 12.07 -27.55 6.02
CA LYS A 191 12.23 -26.17 6.48
C LYS A 191 12.95 -25.39 5.38
N PRO A 192 12.35 -24.35 4.80
CA PRO A 192 13.09 -23.48 3.89
C PRO A 192 14.00 -22.52 4.67
N ASP A 193 15.06 -22.04 4.04
CA ASP A 193 16.03 -21.12 4.66
C ASP A 193 15.43 -19.73 4.93
N GLY A 194 14.35 -19.40 4.24
CA GLY A 194 13.53 -18.21 4.43
C GLY A 194 12.15 -18.43 3.83
N ILE A 195 11.28 -17.41 3.85
CA ILE A 195 9.97 -17.53 3.19
C ILE A 195 10.18 -17.46 1.68
N PRO A 196 9.81 -18.49 0.89
CA PRO A 196 9.89 -18.46 -0.57
C PRO A 196 9.18 -17.24 -1.15
N PHE A 197 9.78 -16.62 -2.18
CA PHE A 197 9.27 -15.38 -2.77
C PHE A 197 7.80 -15.48 -3.20
N VAL A 198 7.41 -16.60 -3.80
CA VAL A 198 6.02 -16.84 -4.20
C VAL A 198 5.06 -16.87 -3.01
N LEU A 199 5.48 -17.42 -1.86
CA LEU A 199 4.68 -17.39 -0.65
C LEU A 199 4.62 -15.97 -0.07
N GLN A 200 5.67 -15.16 -0.22
CA GLN A 200 5.62 -13.73 0.15
C GLN A 200 4.60 -12.96 -0.70
N GLN A 201 4.60 -13.15 -2.02
CA GLN A 201 3.65 -12.53 -2.94
C GLN A 201 2.22 -12.94 -2.66
N LYS A 202 1.98 -14.24 -2.42
CA LYS A 202 0.66 -14.75 -2.04
C LYS A 202 0.16 -14.13 -0.74
N LEU A 203 1.01 -14.04 0.30
CA LEU A 203 0.62 -13.40 1.55
C LEU A 203 0.32 -11.92 1.34
N ALA A 204 1.21 -11.19 0.66
CA ALA A 204 1.07 -9.77 0.36
C ALA A 204 -0.23 -9.47 -0.37
N SER A 205 -0.56 -10.27 -1.39
CA SER A 205 -1.83 -10.17 -2.13
C SER A 205 -3.03 -10.44 -1.22
N LYS A 206 -2.97 -11.48 -0.39
CA LYS A 206 -4.06 -11.86 0.53
C LYS A 206 -4.33 -10.81 1.61
N VAL A 207 -3.28 -10.13 2.09
CA VAL A 207 -3.39 -9.10 3.14
C VAL A 207 -3.45 -7.67 2.59
N GLY A 208 -3.33 -7.49 1.27
CA GLY A 208 -3.39 -6.18 0.62
C GLY A 208 -2.24 -5.24 0.97
N LEU A 209 -1.03 -5.78 1.18
CA LEU A 209 0.20 -5.01 1.48
C LEU A 209 1.21 -5.11 0.32
N ASP A 210 2.17 -4.18 0.26
CA ASP A 210 3.19 -4.16 -0.79
C ASP A 210 4.15 -5.36 -0.65
N ALA A 211 4.20 -6.21 -1.67
CA ALA A 211 5.09 -7.38 -1.69
C ALA A 211 6.57 -6.99 -1.64
N ALA A 212 6.94 -5.82 -2.20
CA ALA A 212 8.32 -5.33 -2.15
C ALA A 212 8.76 -4.95 -0.72
N GLU A 213 7.79 -4.67 0.16
CA GLU A 213 8.02 -4.30 1.56
C GLU A 213 7.76 -5.45 2.52
N PHE A 214 7.68 -6.71 2.05
CA PHE A 214 7.40 -7.88 2.88
C PHE A 214 8.20 -7.92 4.18
N HIS A 215 9.51 -7.71 4.08
CA HIS A 215 10.44 -7.71 5.21
C HIS A 215 10.21 -6.57 6.22
N LYS A 216 9.47 -5.52 5.86
CA LYS A 216 9.16 -4.40 6.74
C LYS A 216 7.90 -4.65 7.57
N TRP A 217 6.87 -5.23 6.97
CA TRP A 217 5.58 -5.45 7.64
C TRP A 217 5.42 -6.85 8.24
N ALA A 218 6.04 -7.89 7.68
CA ALA A 218 5.97 -9.25 8.20
C ALA A 218 6.73 -9.37 9.52
N GLN A 219 6.08 -9.93 10.55
CA GLN A 219 6.58 -9.97 11.92
C GLN A 219 6.51 -11.38 12.49
N LYS A 220 7.28 -11.62 13.56
CA LYS A 220 7.27 -12.87 14.34
C LYS A 220 7.28 -14.14 13.47
N ILE A 221 8.17 -14.17 12.47
CA ILE A 221 8.28 -15.29 11.54
C ILE A 221 8.81 -16.51 12.30
N GLN A 222 8.07 -17.62 12.26
CA GLN A 222 8.42 -18.87 12.94
C GLN A 222 8.35 -20.05 11.98
N PHE A 223 9.28 -20.99 12.15
CA PHE A 223 9.31 -22.26 11.43
C PHE A 223 9.11 -23.39 12.44
N ILE A 224 7.96 -24.04 12.38
CA ILE A 224 7.53 -25.04 13.36
C ILE A 224 7.55 -26.41 12.68
N LYS A 225 8.16 -27.40 13.32
CA LYS A 225 8.10 -28.80 12.86
C LYS A 225 6.92 -29.51 13.54
N LYS A 226 6.03 -30.11 12.75
CA LYS A 226 4.88 -30.92 13.22
C LYS A 226 4.79 -32.19 12.38
N ASP A 227 4.73 -33.35 13.03
CA ASP A 227 4.53 -34.66 12.38
C ASP A 227 5.47 -34.93 11.18
N GLY A 228 6.74 -34.57 11.33
CA GLY A 228 7.75 -34.74 10.28
C GLY A 228 7.69 -33.71 9.14
N LYS A 229 6.68 -32.84 9.12
CA LYS A 229 6.53 -31.71 8.20
C LYS A 229 6.82 -30.38 8.90
N TYR A 230 6.86 -29.32 8.11
CA TYR A 230 7.09 -27.96 8.58
C TYR A 230 5.89 -27.06 8.31
N ALA A 231 5.71 -26.07 9.17
CA ALA A 231 4.80 -24.97 9.01
C ALA A 231 5.55 -23.65 9.15
N ILE A 232 5.19 -22.66 8.34
CA ILE A 232 5.67 -21.28 8.46
C ILE A 232 4.54 -20.46 9.04
N THR A 233 4.80 -19.75 10.12
CA THR A 233 3.85 -18.83 10.74
C THR A 233 4.38 -17.40 10.65
N VAL A 234 3.52 -16.46 10.29
CA VAL A 234 3.84 -15.04 10.13
C VAL A 234 2.74 -14.20 10.77
N SER A 235 3.14 -13.22 11.57
CA SER A 235 2.27 -12.17 12.07
C SER A 235 2.25 -10.99 11.10
N VAL A 236 1.07 -10.46 10.78
CA VAL A 236 0.88 -9.32 9.87
C VAL A 236 0.10 -8.19 10.54
N PRO A 237 0.33 -6.92 10.16
CA PRO A 237 -0.48 -5.79 10.63
C PRO A 237 -1.97 -6.03 10.35
N ASN A 238 -2.82 -5.82 11.35
CA ASN A 238 -4.26 -6.07 11.25
C ASN A 238 -5.10 -5.00 11.97
N ILE A 239 -4.49 -3.88 12.36
CA ILE A 239 -5.23 -2.78 13.00
C ILE A 239 -5.81 -1.84 11.95
N TRP A 240 -7.09 -1.54 12.10
CA TRP A 240 -7.78 -0.51 11.36
C TRP A 240 -8.15 0.64 12.27
N ILE A 241 -7.65 1.85 11.99
CA ILE A 241 -8.01 3.03 12.79
C ILE A 241 -9.20 3.75 12.16
N CYS A 242 -10.26 3.92 12.94
CA CYS A 242 -11.44 4.72 12.62
C CYS A 242 -11.39 6.04 13.39
N ALA A 243 -10.88 7.09 12.76
CA ALA A 243 -10.79 8.42 13.37
C ALA A 243 -11.96 9.31 12.96
N ASP A 244 -12.91 9.52 13.87
CA ASP A 244 -14.06 10.41 13.66
C ASP A 244 -13.88 11.70 14.47
N LEU A 245 -13.02 12.55 13.95
CA LEU A 245 -12.74 13.87 14.51
C LEU A 245 -13.80 14.89 14.11
N LEU A 246 -14.61 14.62 13.08
CA LEU A 246 -15.67 15.52 12.63
C LEU A 246 -16.75 15.71 13.70
N ARG A 247 -17.09 14.64 14.43
CA ARG A 247 -18.13 14.66 15.48
C ARG A 247 -17.59 14.72 16.91
N GLY A 248 -16.27 14.62 17.10
CA GLY A 248 -15.69 14.37 18.43
C GLY A 248 -16.03 12.98 18.97
N GLY A 249 -16.25 12.02 18.07
CA GLY A 249 -16.79 10.69 18.36
C GLY A 249 -18.31 10.65 18.48
N SER A 250 -18.93 9.60 17.96
CA SER A 250 -20.36 9.32 18.23
C SER A 250 -20.51 8.12 19.17
N TRP A 251 -21.59 8.13 19.96
CA TRP A 251 -22.04 6.94 20.73
C TRP A 251 -22.65 5.87 19.81
N TYR A 252 -23.06 6.28 18.61
CA TYR A 252 -23.71 5.45 17.61
C TYR A 252 -22.87 5.50 16.32
N TRP A 253 -21.88 4.61 16.26
CA TRP A 253 -21.09 4.37 15.04
C TRP A 253 -21.94 3.90 13.84
N ASP A 254 -23.23 3.67 14.10
CA ASP A 254 -24.26 3.18 13.19
C ASP A 254 -25.06 4.32 12.54
N ILE A 255 -24.74 5.60 12.83
CA ILE A 255 -25.45 6.74 12.24
C ILE A 255 -24.73 7.22 10.95
N PRO A 256 -25.40 7.19 9.79
CA PRO A 256 -24.87 7.72 8.54
C PRO A 256 -24.59 9.22 8.64
N ILE A 257 -23.37 9.64 8.28
CA ILE A 257 -22.99 11.06 8.15
C ILE A 257 -23.37 11.51 6.74
N VAL A 258 -24.41 12.33 6.52
CA VAL A 258 -24.73 12.85 5.18
C VAL A 258 -24.04 14.20 4.96
N ASN A 259 -23.09 14.27 4.01
CA ASN A 259 -22.62 15.54 3.47
C ASN A 259 -23.48 15.94 2.24
N TRP A 260 -23.84 17.22 2.14
CA TRP A 260 -24.55 17.82 0.98
C TRP A 260 -23.77 17.74 -0.35
N GLY A 261 -22.50 17.35 -0.32
CA GLY A 261 -21.71 16.95 -1.50
C GLY A 261 -21.89 15.50 -1.96
N GLY A 262 -22.78 14.72 -1.32
CA GLY A 262 -22.99 13.31 -1.67
C GLY A 262 -21.85 12.41 -1.21
N THR A 263 -21.55 12.38 0.08
CA THR A 263 -20.75 11.25 0.58
C THR A 263 -21.18 10.92 1.99
N ILE A 264 -21.81 9.76 2.13
CA ILE A 264 -22.25 9.29 3.42
C ILE A 264 -21.13 8.51 4.12
N GLY A 265 -20.60 9.07 5.21
CA GLY A 265 -19.47 8.58 5.99
C GLY A 265 -19.70 7.26 6.76
N GLN A 266 -20.60 6.40 6.28
CA GLN A 266 -20.84 5.06 6.81
C GLN A 266 -20.09 3.98 6.02
N ALA A 267 -19.79 4.26 4.75
CA ALA A 267 -19.27 3.27 3.83
C ALA A 267 -17.84 2.84 4.21
N ALA A 268 -16.86 3.77 4.29
CA ALA A 268 -15.46 3.42 4.50
C ALA A 268 -15.10 2.88 5.92
N SER A 269 -15.92 3.13 6.94
CA SER A 269 -15.70 2.56 8.29
C SER A 269 -16.19 1.12 8.43
N TYR A 270 -17.06 0.64 7.54
CA TYR A 270 -17.49 -0.77 7.42
C TYR A 270 -16.86 -1.48 6.20
N ILE A 271 -16.51 -0.72 5.15
CA ILE A 271 -15.84 -1.18 3.94
C ILE A 271 -14.35 -1.27 4.22
N GLY A 272 -13.90 -2.46 4.60
CA GLY A 272 -12.49 -2.78 4.83
C GLY A 272 -12.13 -3.22 6.24
N THR A 273 -13.08 -3.29 7.17
CA THR A 273 -12.81 -3.67 8.57
C THR A 273 -13.10 -5.12 8.91
N TRP A 274 -13.69 -5.88 7.98
CA TRP A 274 -14.03 -7.28 8.20
C TRP A 274 -12.78 -8.13 8.49
N GLY A 275 -12.67 -8.59 9.74
CA GLY A 275 -11.53 -9.36 10.23
C GLY A 275 -10.33 -8.53 10.68
N MET A 276 -10.46 -7.20 10.73
CA MET A 276 -9.47 -6.27 11.29
C MET A 276 -9.77 -5.97 12.77
N HIS A 277 -8.73 -5.63 13.51
CA HIS A 277 -8.86 -5.10 14.87
C HIS A 277 -9.11 -3.59 14.81
N GLU A 278 -10.36 -3.18 15.02
CA GLU A 278 -10.75 -1.77 14.94
C GLU A 278 -10.34 -0.97 16.19
N ILE A 279 -9.71 0.19 15.98
CA ILE A 279 -9.48 1.19 17.02
C ILE A 279 -10.23 2.46 16.64
N LYS A 280 -11.12 2.91 17.52
CA LYS A 280 -11.96 4.08 17.28
C LYS A 280 -11.40 5.28 18.01
N CYS A 281 -11.12 6.36 17.27
CA CYS A 281 -10.55 7.59 17.79
C CYS A 281 -11.56 8.73 17.62
N ARG A 282 -11.72 9.52 18.67
CA ARG A 282 -12.66 10.64 18.78
C ARG A 282 -11.94 11.98 18.82
N THR A 283 -10.68 11.98 19.26
CA THR A 283 -9.85 13.17 19.41
C THR A 283 -8.52 13.01 18.66
N VAL A 284 -7.86 14.14 18.40
CA VAL A 284 -6.50 14.14 17.84
C VAL A 284 -5.52 13.39 18.75
N ALA A 285 -5.68 13.52 20.08
CA ALA A 285 -4.85 12.81 21.06
C ALA A 285 -5.04 11.29 20.97
N GLU A 286 -6.29 10.81 20.88
CA GLU A 286 -6.57 9.38 20.70
C GLU A 286 -6.02 8.86 19.37
N LEU A 287 -6.11 9.65 18.29
CA LEU A 287 -5.53 9.27 17.01
C LEU A 287 -4.00 9.12 17.09
N LYS A 288 -3.33 10.07 17.74
CA LYS A 288 -1.88 10.00 17.99
C LYS A 288 -1.53 8.75 18.81
N ALA A 289 -2.25 8.52 19.91
CA ALA A 289 -2.06 7.34 20.75
C ALA A 289 -2.28 6.04 19.97
N ALA A 290 -3.33 5.96 19.15
CA ALA A 290 -3.62 4.78 18.34
C ALA A 290 -2.47 4.41 17.40
N PHE A 291 -1.82 5.39 16.75
CA PHE A 291 -0.64 5.13 15.93
C PHE A 291 0.61 4.78 16.76
N ASN A 292 0.85 5.52 17.84
CA ASN A 292 2.06 5.36 18.66
C ASN A 292 2.06 4.05 19.45
N ASP A 293 0.93 3.70 20.07
CA ASP A 293 0.78 2.50 20.92
C ASP A 293 0.71 1.22 20.08
N ASN A 294 0.45 1.35 18.77
CA ASN A 294 0.31 0.23 17.85
C ASN A 294 1.28 0.31 16.68
N ARG A 295 2.50 0.79 16.95
CA ARG A 295 3.57 0.88 15.96
C ARG A 295 3.82 -0.47 15.29
N LYS A 296 3.95 -0.45 13.96
CA LYS A 296 4.08 -1.60 13.06
C LYS A 296 2.88 -2.54 13.02
N ALA A 297 1.75 -2.20 13.62
CA ALA A 297 0.55 -3.05 13.60
C ALA A 297 -0.63 -2.42 12.84
N VAL A 298 -0.54 -1.12 12.51
CA VAL A 298 -1.56 -0.41 11.73
C VAL A 298 -1.51 -0.86 10.27
N TRP A 299 -2.58 -1.48 9.80
CA TRP A 299 -2.75 -1.87 8.40
C TRP A 299 -3.29 -0.75 7.54
N GLY A 300 -4.21 0.06 8.09
CA GLY A 300 -4.81 1.19 7.40
C GLY A 300 -5.69 2.02 8.30
N PHE A 301 -6.23 3.12 7.77
CA PHE A 301 -7.15 3.95 8.53
C PHE A 301 -8.11 4.77 7.66
N VAL A 302 -9.16 5.24 8.33
CA VAL A 302 -10.09 6.25 7.84
C VAL A 302 -10.11 7.45 8.78
N LEU A 303 -10.09 8.65 8.21
CA LEU A 303 -10.17 9.92 8.93
C LEU A 303 -11.38 10.71 8.46
N TYR A 304 -12.29 11.05 9.37
CA TYR A 304 -13.32 12.07 9.19
C TYR A 304 -12.94 13.29 10.00
N ALA A 305 -12.76 14.44 9.35
CA ALA A 305 -12.36 15.65 10.04
C ALA A 305 -12.75 16.91 9.27
N HIS A 306 -12.82 18.04 9.96
CA HIS A 306 -12.73 19.33 9.28
C HIS A 306 -11.28 19.56 8.83
N GLY A 307 -11.13 20.36 7.78
CA GLY A 307 -9.80 20.78 7.35
C GLY A 307 -9.82 22.01 6.47
N ASN A 308 -8.62 22.43 6.08
CA ASN A 308 -8.42 23.62 5.25
C ASN A 308 -7.26 23.40 4.27
N LYS A 309 -7.06 24.38 3.38
CA LYS A 309 -6.01 24.35 2.36
C LYS A 309 -4.60 24.31 2.92
N THR A 310 -4.37 24.68 4.19
CA THR A 310 -3.02 24.57 4.78
C THR A 310 -2.72 23.16 5.28
N GLY A 311 -3.66 22.22 5.14
CA GLY A 311 -3.53 20.85 5.63
C GLY A 311 -3.78 20.74 7.13
N THR A 312 -4.46 21.72 7.75
CA THR A 312 -4.91 21.60 9.13
C THR A 312 -6.05 20.60 9.19
N ILE A 313 -5.99 19.71 10.19
CA ILE A 313 -7.01 18.75 10.55
C ILE A 313 -7.58 19.23 11.88
N SER A 314 -8.88 19.51 11.93
CA SER A 314 -9.53 20.05 13.12
C SER A 314 -10.70 19.20 13.57
N SER A 315 -10.93 19.26 14.88
CA SER A 315 -12.04 18.60 15.58
C SER A 315 -12.91 19.63 16.31
N PRO A 316 -14.18 19.31 16.64
CA PRO A 316 -15.03 20.16 17.48
C PRO A 316 -14.45 20.47 18.85
N THR A 317 -13.55 19.64 19.39
CA THR A 317 -12.88 19.85 20.68
C THR A 317 -11.81 20.95 20.63
N ARG A 318 -11.62 21.61 19.48
CA ARG A 318 -10.56 22.59 19.19
C ARG A 318 -9.15 22.02 19.12
N ASP A 319 -8.98 20.71 19.30
CA ASP A 319 -7.72 20.05 19.01
C ASP A 319 -7.48 20.03 17.49
N THR A 320 -6.24 20.30 17.11
CA THR A 320 -5.81 20.31 15.72
C THR A 320 -4.52 19.53 15.54
N MET A 321 -4.31 19.03 14.33
CA MET A 321 -3.03 18.51 13.86
C MET A 321 -2.82 18.90 12.40
N SER A 322 -1.61 18.71 11.88
CA SER A 322 -1.35 18.91 10.44
C SER A 322 -1.36 17.60 9.68
N GLN A 323 -1.62 17.65 8.37
CA GLN A 323 -1.41 16.54 7.44
C GLN A 323 0.02 16.00 7.51
N ASN A 324 1.03 16.87 7.61
CA ASN A 324 2.43 16.47 7.79
C ASN A 324 2.65 15.64 9.08
N GLU A 325 2.00 16.04 10.16
CA GLU A 325 2.07 15.32 11.43
C GLU A 325 1.41 13.95 11.32
N LEU A 326 0.26 13.87 10.65
CA LEU A 326 -0.41 12.60 10.37
C LEU A 326 0.45 11.68 9.49
N MET A 327 1.07 12.23 8.44
CA MET A 327 2.02 11.51 7.60
C MET A 327 3.20 10.98 8.40
N SER A 328 3.71 11.76 9.37
CA SER A 328 4.82 11.32 10.23
C SER A 328 4.42 10.15 11.13
N LEU A 329 3.17 10.10 11.61
CA LEU A 329 2.63 8.95 12.35
C LEU A 329 2.52 7.70 11.47
N VAL A 330 2.17 7.89 10.20
CA VAL A 330 2.13 6.80 9.21
C VAL A 330 3.54 6.33 8.86
N ASP A 331 4.49 7.24 8.66
CA ASP A 331 5.90 6.91 8.40
C ASP A 331 6.52 6.10 9.55
N ALA A 332 6.08 6.35 10.78
CA ALA A 332 6.53 5.59 11.95
C ALA A 332 6.15 4.10 11.92
N GLN A 333 5.22 3.68 11.04
CA GLN A 333 4.92 2.27 10.79
C GLN A 333 6.03 1.57 9.99
N GLU A 334 6.89 2.33 9.30
CA GLU A 334 8.02 1.85 8.50
C GLU A 334 7.65 1.02 7.27
N PHE A 335 6.36 0.96 6.90
CA PHE A 335 5.85 0.32 5.69
C PHE A 335 4.63 1.08 5.14
N LYS A 336 4.30 0.87 3.87
CA LYS A 336 3.09 1.40 3.24
C LYS A 336 1.85 0.74 3.81
N LEU A 337 0.90 1.57 4.27
CA LEU A 337 -0.41 1.09 4.69
C LEU A 337 -1.15 0.46 3.50
N GLY A 338 -1.92 -0.59 3.77
CA GLY A 338 -2.73 -1.24 2.75
C GLY A 338 -3.80 -0.30 2.20
N LYS A 339 -4.39 0.54 3.06
CA LYS A 339 -5.42 1.51 2.68
C LYS A 339 -5.44 2.77 3.52
N LEU A 340 -5.90 3.84 2.88
CA LEU A 340 -6.05 5.16 3.46
C LEU A 340 -7.29 5.89 2.91
N TYR A 341 -8.19 6.29 3.79
CA TYR A 341 -9.35 7.12 3.46
C TYR A 341 -9.30 8.47 4.20
N LEU A 342 -9.12 9.56 3.46
CA LEU A 342 -9.06 10.91 4.01
C LEU A 342 -10.37 11.66 3.72
N MET A 343 -11.34 11.51 4.60
CA MET A 343 -12.65 12.16 4.54
C MET A 343 -12.62 13.54 5.21
N GLN A 344 -11.57 14.31 4.88
CA GLN A 344 -11.32 15.65 5.41
C GLN A 344 -11.39 16.67 4.27
N CYS A 345 -11.99 17.85 4.52
CA CYS A 345 -11.92 18.99 3.60
C CYS A 345 -10.48 19.21 3.13
N GLU A 346 -10.31 19.48 1.83
CA GLU A 346 -9.02 19.89 1.25
C GLU A 346 -7.86 18.87 1.47
N SER A 347 -8.15 17.62 1.84
CA SER A 347 -7.16 16.55 2.03
C SER A 347 -6.45 16.09 0.76
N GLY A 348 -7.03 16.39 -0.42
CA GLY A 348 -6.42 16.25 -1.73
C GLY A 348 -6.13 17.60 -2.40
N ALA A 349 -6.16 18.69 -1.63
CA ALA A 349 -5.93 20.03 -2.18
C ALA A 349 -4.50 20.22 -2.67
N GLU A 350 -4.36 21.12 -3.64
CA GLU A 350 -3.10 21.69 -4.05
C GLU A 350 -2.87 23.00 -3.30
N VAL A 351 -1.75 23.09 -2.59
CA VAL A 351 -1.43 24.21 -1.71
C VAL A 351 -0.25 24.97 -2.24
N GLU A 352 -0.37 26.30 -2.39
CA GLU A 352 0.79 27.13 -2.64
C GLU A 352 1.65 27.26 -1.37
N LYS A 353 2.90 26.81 -1.46
CA LYS A 353 3.92 26.99 -0.43
C LYS A 353 4.96 27.99 -0.90
N LYS A 354 5.46 28.78 0.05
CA LYS A 354 6.58 29.69 -0.14
C LYS A 354 7.81 29.11 0.53
N ARG A 355 8.94 29.05 -0.19
CA ARG A 355 10.23 28.62 0.34
C ARG A 355 11.29 29.66 0.03
N VAL A 356 11.98 30.12 1.07
CA VAL A 356 13.19 30.93 0.93
C VAL A 356 14.31 30.02 0.45
N LEU A 357 14.82 30.26 -0.75
CA LEU A 357 15.87 29.42 -1.34
C LEU A 357 17.25 30.03 -1.18
N ILE A 358 17.37 31.34 -1.42
CA ILE A 358 18.65 32.03 -1.33
C ILE A 358 18.48 33.44 -0.80
N SER A 359 19.27 33.77 0.22
CA SER A 359 19.40 35.12 0.75
C SER A 359 20.49 35.87 0.00
N TYR A 360 20.43 37.20 0.02
CA TYR A 360 21.51 38.06 -0.45
C TYR A 360 22.89 37.63 0.10
N ASP A 361 22.97 37.30 1.40
CA ASP A 361 24.24 36.92 2.03
C ASP A 361 24.82 35.63 1.44
N LYS A 362 23.97 34.64 1.13
CA LYS A 362 24.40 33.41 0.45
C LYS A 362 24.89 33.69 -0.97
N ILE A 363 24.22 34.58 -1.71
CA ILE A 363 24.65 35.01 -3.04
C ILE A 363 26.03 35.66 -2.97
N MET A 364 26.23 36.59 -2.03
CA MET A 364 27.52 37.27 -1.85
C MET A 364 28.63 36.32 -1.42
N ALA A 365 28.34 35.33 -0.58
CA ALA A 365 29.30 34.29 -0.22
C ALA A 365 29.73 33.46 -1.44
N GLN A 366 28.79 33.08 -2.32
CA GLN A 366 29.10 32.37 -3.56
C GLN A 366 29.92 33.21 -4.53
N ILE A 367 29.57 34.49 -4.69
CA ILE A 367 30.33 35.43 -5.54
C ILE A 367 31.76 35.59 -5.01
N LYS A 368 31.92 35.76 -3.69
CA LYS A 368 33.23 35.85 -3.04
C LYS A 368 34.06 34.59 -3.27
N ASN A 369 33.48 33.40 -3.09
CA ASN A 369 34.16 32.14 -3.36
C ASN A 369 34.59 31.99 -4.83
N LYS A 370 33.74 32.39 -5.78
CA LYS A 370 34.09 32.40 -7.22
C LYS A 370 35.28 33.34 -7.50
N TRP A 371 35.38 34.49 -6.81
CA TRP A 371 36.52 35.39 -6.92
C TRP A 371 37.79 34.78 -6.32
N GLU A 372 37.72 34.25 -5.09
CA GLU A 372 38.87 33.62 -4.41
C GLU A 372 39.43 32.41 -5.17
N THR A 373 38.58 31.70 -5.90
CA THR A 373 38.97 30.55 -6.74
C THR A 373 39.33 30.92 -8.18
N GLY A 374 39.41 32.22 -8.51
CA GLY A 374 39.81 32.71 -9.83
C GLY A 374 38.78 32.50 -10.94
N LYS A 375 37.53 32.12 -10.60
CA LYS A 375 36.44 31.91 -11.58
C LYS A 375 35.82 33.22 -12.06
N ILE A 376 36.05 34.33 -11.37
CA ILE A 376 35.72 35.69 -11.82
C ILE A 376 36.90 36.63 -11.59
N SER A 377 37.07 37.62 -12.46
CA SER A 377 38.16 38.60 -12.36
C SER A 377 37.94 39.62 -11.24
N ASP A 378 39.01 40.24 -10.75
CA ASP A 378 38.93 41.29 -9.72
C ASP A 378 38.07 42.48 -10.18
N ALA A 379 38.19 42.88 -11.44
CA ALA A 379 37.38 43.94 -12.03
C ALA A 379 35.88 43.58 -12.04
N ALA A 380 35.53 42.33 -12.36
CA ALA A 380 34.15 41.86 -12.32
C ALA A 380 33.61 41.79 -10.90
N TYR A 381 34.42 41.34 -9.93
CA TYR A 381 34.04 41.27 -8.52
C TYR A 381 33.79 42.68 -7.93
N ARG A 382 34.68 43.64 -8.18
CA ARG A 382 34.51 45.05 -7.75
C ARG A 382 33.28 45.70 -8.38
N LYS A 383 33.00 45.41 -9.66
CA LYS A 383 31.78 45.89 -10.31
C LYS A 383 30.52 45.33 -9.63
N LEU A 384 30.51 44.05 -9.26
CA LEU A 384 29.39 43.46 -8.52
C LEU A 384 29.20 44.08 -7.13
N LEU A 385 30.29 44.40 -6.41
CA LEU A 385 30.24 45.10 -5.12
C LEU A 385 29.70 46.54 -5.21
N SER A 386 29.76 47.15 -6.40
CA SER A 386 29.21 48.49 -6.64
C SER A 386 27.69 48.53 -6.81
N PHE A 387 27.06 47.37 -7.05
CA PHE A 387 25.62 47.27 -7.18
C PHE A 387 24.93 47.27 -5.81
N SER A 388 23.74 47.88 -5.77
CA SER A 388 22.84 47.75 -4.63
C SER A 388 22.42 46.29 -4.44
N ARG A 389 21.96 45.97 -3.22
CA ARG A 389 21.45 44.61 -2.90
C ARG A 389 20.34 44.18 -3.86
N MET A 390 19.45 45.11 -4.22
CA MET A 390 18.34 44.84 -5.15
C MET A 390 18.83 44.56 -6.57
N GLU A 391 19.84 45.28 -7.05
CA GLU A 391 20.44 45.03 -8.37
C GLU A 391 21.13 43.68 -8.43
N ILE A 392 21.83 43.29 -7.36
CA ILE A 392 22.46 41.97 -7.25
C ILE A 392 21.39 40.86 -7.29
N LEU A 393 20.31 41.00 -6.52
CA LEU A 393 19.19 40.04 -6.52
C LEU A 393 18.57 39.93 -7.92
N LYS A 394 18.34 41.05 -8.61
CA LYS A 394 17.81 41.06 -9.98
C LYS A 394 18.75 40.40 -10.98
N LEU A 395 20.06 40.57 -10.81
CA LEU A 395 21.07 40.02 -11.71
C LEU A 395 21.12 38.49 -11.63
N VAL A 396 20.98 37.92 -10.43
CA VAL A 396 21.00 36.46 -10.24
C VAL A 396 19.63 35.80 -10.39
N PHE A 397 18.54 36.58 -10.39
CA PHE A 397 17.17 36.08 -10.40
C PHE A 397 16.89 35.06 -11.53
N PRO A 398 17.31 35.25 -12.79
CA PRO A 398 17.02 34.28 -13.86
C PRO A 398 17.69 32.91 -13.65
N GLU A 399 18.93 32.90 -13.14
CA GLU A 399 19.67 31.67 -12.84
C GLU A 399 19.01 30.92 -11.67
N VAL A 400 18.64 31.67 -10.62
CA VAL A 400 17.92 31.12 -9.47
C VAL A 400 16.58 30.54 -9.92
N GLU A 401 15.77 31.27 -10.70
CA GLU A 401 14.47 30.79 -11.18
C GLU A 401 14.59 29.49 -11.99
N LYS A 402 15.59 29.39 -12.88
CA LYS A 402 15.84 28.16 -13.64
C LYS A 402 16.15 26.99 -12.71
N ALA A 403 17.07 27.18 -11.76
CA ALA A 403 17.41 26.15 -10.77
C ALA A 403 16.19 25.75 -9.92
N CYS A 404 15.28 26.68 -9.61
CA CYS A 404 14.05 26.40 -8.87
C CYS A 404 13.07 25.52 -9.66
N LYS A 405 12.94 25.75 -10.98
CA LYS A 405 12.12 24.92 -11.86
C LYS A 405 12.67 23.49 -11.90
N GLU A 406 13.98 23.35 -12.03
CA GLU A 406 14.67 22.05 -12.04
C GLU A 406 14.55 21.33 -10.68
N ASP A 407 14.69 22.04 -9.54
CA ASP A 407 14.47 21.48 -8.21
C ASP A 407 13.03 20.99 -8.03
N CYS A 408 12.03 21.81 -8.38
CA CYS A 408 10.62 21.41 -8.27
C CYS A 408 10.29 20.19 -9.13
N ALA A 409 10.88 20.09 -10.34
CA ALA A 409 10.64 18.97 -11.25
C ALA A 409 11.15 17.62 -10.72
N GLN A 410 12.07 17.60 -9.74
CA GLN A 410 12.53 16.38 -9.10
C GLN A 410 11.47 15.75 -8.18
N TYR A 411 10.48 16.53 -7.75
CA TYR A 411 9.45 16.09 -6.82
C TYR A 411 8.11 15.92 -7.54
N PRO A 412 7.57 14.69 -7.67
CA PRO A 412 6.34 14.44 -8.43
C PRO A 412 5.10 15.14 -7.85
N ASN A 413 5.13 15.48 -6.56
CA ASN A 413 4.09 16.19 -5.82
C ASN A 413 4.19 17.72 -5.91
N ARG A 414 5.19 18.29 -6.60
CA ARG A 414 5.40 19.75 -6.69
C ARG A 414 5.21 20.27 -8.10
N ILE A 415 4.66 21.48 -8.20
CA ILE A 415 4.54 22.24 -9.44
C ILE A 415 5.09 23.63 -9.18
N PHE A 416 6.14 24.00 -9.92
CA PHE A 416 6.68 25.35 -9.88
C PHE A 416 5.61 26.36 -10.34
N VAL A 417 5.41 27.44 -9.59
CA VAL A 417 4.50 28.53 -9.98
C VAL A 417 5.29 29.76 -10.41
N ARG A 418 6.13 30.30 -9.52
CA ARG A 418 6.90 31.52 -9.76
C ARG A 418 8.05 31.68 -8.77
N CYS A 419 9.00 32.54 -9.11
CA CYS A 419 9.90 33.16 -8.13
C CYS A 419 9.48 34.62 -7.92
N GLU A 420 9.73 35.14 -6.72
CA GLU A 420 9.50 36.55 -6.38
C GLU A 420 10.66 37.06 -5.52
N ILE A 421 11.07 38.31 -5.74
CA ILE A 421 12.05 38.98 -4.87
C ILE A 421 11.26 39.56 -3.69
N VAL A 422 11.38 38.92 -2.52
CA VAL A 422 10.84 39.42 -1.25
C VAL A 422 12.02 39.93 -0.47
N TYR A 423 12.34 41.22 -0.62
CA TYR A 423 13.58 41.78 -0.09
C TYR A 423 13.81 41.40 1.38
N PRO A 424 15.00 40.88 1.75
CA PRO A 424 16.25 40.77 0.95
C PRO A 424 16.47 39.39 0.27
N GLU A 425 15.41 38.66 -0.05
CA GLU A 425 15.45 37.26 -0.46
C GLU A 425 14.83 37.02 -1.83
N ILE A 426 15.21 35.89 -2.46
CA ILE A 426 14.46 35.31 -3.58
C ILE A 426 13.69 34.11 -3.03
N VAL A 427 12.37 34.17 -3.20
CA VAL A 427 11.43 33.17 -2.69
C VAL A 427 10.82 32.45 -3.87
N THR A 428 10.73 31.13 -3.79
CA THR A 428 9.97 30.34 -4.75
C THR A 428 8.61 30.02 -4.20
N VAL A 429 7.61 30.21 -5.05
CA VAL A 429 6.24 29.77 -4.84
C VAL A 429 6.03 28.52 -5.70
N TYR A 430 5.63 27.44 -5.06
CA TYR A 430 5.28 26.19 -5.72
C TYR A 430 3.96 25.67 -5.16
N LYS A 431 3.20 24.94 -5.99
CA LYS A 431 2.05 24.16 -5.54
C LYS A 431 2.53 22.79 -5.11
N GLU A 432 2.10 22.33 -3.95
CA GLU A 432 2.31 20.97 -3.47
C GLU A 432 0.96 20.26 -3.34
N SER A 433 0.85 19.06 -3.87
CA SER A 433 -0.39 18.28 -3.85
C SER A 433 -0.37 17.23 -2.76
N TRP A 434 -1.31 17.32 -1.82
CA TRP A 434 -1.38 16.38 -0.70
C TRP A 434 -1.62 14.94 -1.17
N ASP A 435 -2.48 14.73 -2.16
CA ASP A 435 -2.81 13.40 -2.70
C ASP A 435 -1.57 12.64 -3.21
N LYS A 436 -0.62 13.34 -3.84
CA LYS A 436 0.64 12.78 -4.33
C LYS A 436 1.66 12.59 -3.23
N ASP A 437 1.67 13.46 -2.22
CA ASP A 437 2.60 13.36 -1.08
C ASP A 437 2.31 12.13 -0.22
N TRP A 438 1.06 11.68 -0.20
CA TRP A 438 0.65 10.40 0.38
C TRP A 438 1.15 9.16 -0.38
N GLY A 439 1.66 9.31 -1.60
CA GLY A 439 1.88 8.18 -2.50
C GLY A 439 2.89 7.13 -2.03
N ASN A 440 3.91 7.54 -1.30
CA ASN A 440 4.90 6.60 -0.75
C ASN A 440 4.46 5.93 0.56
N ARG A 441 3.27 6.25 1.06
CA ARG A 441 2.76 5.81 2.38
C ARG A 441 1.60 4.82 2.28
N VAL A 442 1.06 4.61 1.08
CA VAL A 442 -0.10 3.76 0.83
C VAL A 442 0.16 2.88 -0.38
N VAL A 443 -0.25 1.62 -0.30
CA VAL A 443 -0.24 0.71 -1.44
C VAL A 443 -1.07 1.32 -2.58
N GLY A 444 -0.49 1.32 -3.79
CA GLY A 444 -1.13 1.91 -4.97
C GLY A 444 -0.79 3.39 -5.23
N GLY A 445 0.02 4.02 -4.39
CA GLY A 445 0.65 5.30 -4.74
C GLY A 445 -0.20 6.55 -4.51
N LYS A 446 -1.36 6.43 -3.84
CA LYS A 446 -2.24 7.55 -3.45
C LYS A 446 -3.26 7.11 -2.39
N PRO A 447 -3.89 8.04 -1.65
CA PRO A 447 -5.04 7.72 -0.82
C PRO A 447 -6.15 7.10 -1.66
N ASN A 448 -6.88 6.13 -1.09
CA ASN A 448 -8.02 5.51 -1.77
C ASN A 448 -9.14 6.53 -2.00
N ILE A 449 -9.39 7.42 -1.01
CA ILE A 449 -10.32 8.55 -1.12
C ILE A 449 -9.68 9.78 -0.47
N SER A 450 -9.79 10.93 -1.13
CA SER A 450 -9.44 12.26 -0.61
C SER A 450 -10.33 13.35 -1.24
N TYR A 451 -10.41 14.53 -0.61
CA TYR A 451 -11.26 15.64 -1.07
C TYR A 451 -10.46 16.89 -1.43
N LYS A 452 -10.75 17.51 -2.58
CA LYS A 452 -10.06 18.73 -3.07
C LYS A 452 -10.78 20.04 -2.74
N GLY A 453 -11.83 20.00 -1.93
CA GLY A 453 -12.67 21.17 -1.64
C GLY A 453 -13.18 21.20 -0.20
N LEU A 454 -14.00 22.21 0.10
CA LEU A 454 -14.66 22.34 1.40
C LEU A 454 -15.78 21.30 1.56
N ASN A 455 -15.69 20.54 2.64
CA ASN A 455 -16.80 19.74 3.15
C ASN A 455 -17.58 20.63 4.14
N ILE A 456 -18.47 21.46 3.60
CA ILE A 456 -19.25 22.44 4.36
C ILE A 456 -20.48 21.72 4.93
N MET A 457 -20.50 21.55 6.26
CA MET A 457 -21.63 21.12 7.10
C MET A 457 -21.88 19.61 7.19
N GLY A 458 -21.31 18.99 8.25
CA GLY A 458 -21.89 17.79 8.85
C GLY A 458 -23.07 18.21 9.71
N ILE A 459 -24.28 18.15 9.16
CA ILE A 459 -25.51 18.37 9.94
C ILE A 459 -25.77 17.10 10.76
N ASP A 460 -25.71 17.22 12.08
CA ASP A 460 -26.25 16.23 13.00
C ASP A 460 -27.79 16.25 12.85
N PHE A 461 -28.40 15.17 12.40
CA PHE A 461 -29.86 15.06 12.21
C PHE A 461 -30.61 14.94 13.55
N ARG A 462 -30.17 15.64 14.59
CA ARG A 462 -30.84 15.72 15.88
C ARG A 462 -31.05 17.15 16.32
N LEU A 463 -31.96 17.86 15.65
CA LEU A 463 -32.68 18.99 16.23
C LEU A 463 -34.02 19.16 15.48
N PRO A 464 -35.17 19.26 16.17
CA PRO A 464 -35.75 18.37 17.20
C PRO A 464 -36.33 17.07 16.64
#